data_AF-A0A7C1GKW6-F1
#
_entry.id   AF-A0A7C1GKW6-F1
#
_cell.length_a   1.000
_cell.length_b   1.000
_cell.length_c   1.000
_cell.angle_alpha   90.00
_cell.angle_beta   90.00
_cell.angle_gamma   90.00
#
_symmetry.space_group_name_H-M   'P 1'
#
loop_
_entity.id
_entity.type
_entity.pdbx_description
1 polymer ?
#
loop_
_entity_poly.entity_id
_entity_poly.type
_entity_poly.pdbx_seq_one_letter_code
_entity_poly.pdbx_strand_id
1 'polypeptide(L)'
;MLLQTQLQLSGNLLFRWRSYLPIFLLGLLVAAMRHYQYPGGTHELDFFWELLCLFVSYFGLAIRAYTVGHAPARTSGRNTETQIADVLNTTGAYSMLRNPLYLGNFFMGLGIFMFAFHIWILCVYVLFFWLYYERIILAEEAYLSEKFGDEYLRWADKTPVFFPNPTLYAPPALPFSLKTVLRREYSGFFAVIVVMFLLEVIGDMFINHTLWVPVEPWWLMLLAFGAMVWFTLRSLKKYTRILRVDGR
;
A
#
# COMPACT_ATOMS: atom_id res chain seq x y z
N MET A 1 -11.09 17.95 -26.99
CA MET A 1 -11.38 16.79 -26.11
C MET A 1 -11.65 17.35 -24.71
N LEU A 2 -12.71 16.93 -24.01
CA LEU A 2 -13.07 17.47 -22.70
C LEU A 2 -12.02 17.10 -21.64
N LEU A 3 -11.76 17.99 -20.67
CA LEU A 3 -10.78 17.78 -19.60
C LEU A 3 -11.04 16.47 -18.82
N GLN A 4 -12.31 16.18 -18.53
CA GLN A 4 -12.72 14.94 -17.86
C GLN A 4 -12.26 13.70 -18.62
N THR A 5 -12.44 13.68 -19.95
CA THR A 5 -11.99 12.57 -20.81
C THR A 5 -10.46 12.44 -20.78
N GLN A 6 -9.72 13.54 -20.79
CA GLN A 6 -8.25 13.51 -20.70
C GLN A 6 -7.78 12.98 -19.35
N LEU A 7 -8.39 13.42 -18.25
CA LEU A 7 -8.08 12.93 -16.91
C LEU A 7 -8.36 11.44 -16.78
N GLN A 8 -9.50 10.97 -17.29
CA GLN A 8 -9.84 9.54 -17.30
C GLN A 8 -8.85 8.71 -18.13
N LEU A 9 -8.47 9.16 -19.33
CA LEU A 9 -7.45 8.48 -20.15
C LEU A 9 -6.10 8.41 -19.43
N SER A 10 -5.67 9.51 -18.81
CA SER A 10 -4.45 9.53 -18.02
C SER A 10 -4.54 8.60 -16.81
N GLY A 11 -5.70 8.54 -16.14
CA GLY A 11 -5.97 7.63 -15.03
C GLY A 11 -5.88 6.16 -15.42
N ASN A 12 -6.42 5.79 -16.58
CA ASN A 12 -6.29 4.43 -17.13
C ASN A 12 -4.84 4.05 -17.40
N LEU A 13 -4.04 4.97 -17.96
CA LEU A 13 -2.62 4.75 -18.15
C LEU A 13 -1.90 4.55 -16.81
N LEU A 14 -2.15 5.44 -15.84
CA LEU A 14 -1.55 5.36 -14.51
C LEU A 14 -1.96 4.06 -13.78
N PHE A 15 -3.21 3.64 -13.88
CA PHE A 15 -3.70 2.37 -13.34
C PHE A 15 -2.89 1.19 -13.88
N ARG A 16 -2.57 1.18 -15.17
CA ARG A 16 -1.76 0.12 -15.80
C ARG A 16 -0.33 0.07 -15.29
N TRP A 17 0.28 1.22 -15.03
CA TRP A 17 1.67 1.34 -14.61
C TRP A 17 1.87 1.45 -13.09
N ARG A 18 0.78 1.31 -12.31
CA ARG A 18 0.79 1.60 -10.87
C ARG A 18 1.75 0.80 -10.00
N SER A 19 2.20 -0.35 -10.49
CA SER A 19 3.17 -1.18 -9.78
C SER A 19 4.61 -0.65 -9.87
N TYR A 20 4.94 0.14 -10.90
CA TYR A 20 6.31 0.61 -11.15
C TYR A 20 6.59 1.99 -10.58
N LEU A 21 5.54 2.80 -10.44
CA LEU A 21 5.64 4.19 -10.02
C LEU A 21 6.17 4.38 -8.58
N PRO A 22 5.87 3.51 -7.59
CA PRO A 22 6.56 3.53 -6.30
C PRO A 22 8.09 3.39 -6.42
N ILE A 23 8.59 2.65 -7.42
CA ILE A 23 10.03 2.45 -7.63
C ILE A 23 10.71 3.77 -8.04
N PHE A 24 10.05 4.58 -8.86
CA PHE A 24 10.55 5.91 -9.22
C PHE A 24 10.70 6.80 -7.97
N LEU A 25 9.69 6.81 -7.10
CA LEU A 25 9.75 7.59 -5.86
C LEU A 25 10.81 7.06 -4.89
N LEU A 26 11.06 5.74 -4.85
CA LEU A 26 12.14 5.17 -4.05
C LEU A 26 13.52 5.67 -4.50
N GLY A 27 13.74 5.85 -5.81
CA GLY A 27 14.97 6.47 -6.32
C GLY A 27 15.14 7.91 -5.84
N LEU A 28 14.05 8.69 -5.82
CA LEU A 28 14.04 10.04 -5.26
C LEU A 28 14.29 10.04 -3.75
N LEU A 29 13.72 9.09 -3.02
CA LEU A 29 13.94 8.90 -1.58
C LEU A 29 15.41 8.60 -1.27
N VAL A 30 16.03 7.67 -1.99
CA VAL A 30 17.47 7.37 -1.84
C VAL A 30 18.33 8.60 -2.16
N ALA A 31 17.96 9.39 -3.17
CA ALA A 31 18.64 10.64 -3.45
C ALA A 31 18.50 11.67 -2.31
N ALA A 32 17.34 11.71 -1.65
CA ALA A 32 17.09 12.55 -0.48
C ALA A 32 17.95 12.16 0.73
N MET A 33 18.25 10.86 0.88
CA MET A 33 19.05 10.33 1.98
C MET A 33 20.56 10.59 1.86
N ARG A 34 21.04 11.24 0.78
CA ARG A 34 22.47 11.60 0.66
C ARG A 34 22.98 12.49 1.79
N HIS A 35 22.07 13.20 2.45
CA HIS A 35 22.36 14.04 3.62
C HIS A 35 21.65 13.52 4.87
N TYR A 36 21.41 12.20 4.92
CA TYR A 36 20.78 11.55 6.06
C TYR A 36 21.60 11.76 7.32
N GLN A 37 20.90 12.05 8.41
CA GLN A 37 21.46 12.17 9.74
C GLN A 37 20.52 11.43 10.68
N TYR A 38 21.09 10.73 11.65
CA TYR A 38 20.29 10.08 12.68
C TYR A 38 19.35 11.10 13.35
N PRO A 39 18.07 10.77 13.53
CA PRO A 39 17.14 11.57 14.32
C PRO A 39 17.74 11.90 15.69
N GLY A 40 17.92 13.19 15.98
CA GLY A 40 18.53 13.63 17.25
C GLY A 40 20.01 13.25 17.43
N GLY A 41 20.68 12.74 16.39
CA GLY A 41 22.11 12.43 16.39
C GLY A 41 22.52 11.20 17.21
N THR A 42 21.57 10.35 17.62
CA THR A 42 21.86 9.15 18.42
C THR A 42 21.26 7.89 17.79
N HIS A 43 21.97 6.77 17.91
CA HIS A 43 21.49 5.46 17.45
C HIS A 43 20.20 5.02 18.17
N GLU A 44 20.02 5.39 19.44
CA GLU A 44 18.81 5.04 20.19
C GLU A 44 17.55 5.70 19.58
N LEU A 45 17.64 6.98 19.22
CA LEU A 45 16.52 7.70 18.62
C LEU A 45 16.25 7.25 17.19
N ASP A 46 17.29 6.89 16.45
CA ASP A 46 17.19 6.28 15.12
C ASP A 46 16.41 4.97 15.19
N PHE A 47 16.79 4.07 16.10
CA PHE A 47 16.08 2.81 16.32
C PHE A 47 14.59 3.01 16.62
N PHE A 48 14.23 3.93 17.52
CA PHE A 48 12.82 4.24 17.80
C PHE A 48 12.09 4.84 16.60
N TRP A 49 12.78 5.64 15.78
CA TRP A 49 12.24 6.21 14.56
C TRP A 49 11.98 5.14 13.50
N GLU A 50 12.90 4.19 13.32
CA GLU A 50 12.74 3.05 12.42
C GLU A 50 11.56 2.17 12.85
N LEU A 51 11.41 1.90 14.16
CA LEU A 51 10.25 1.19 14.70
C LEU A 51 8.94 1.93 14.41
N LEU A 52 8.92 3.26 14.52
CA LEU A 52 7.76 4.07 14.16
C LEU A 52 7.46 3.97 12.65
N CYS A 53 8.48 4.03 11.79
CA CYS A 53 8.34 3.89 10.34
C CYS A 53 7.79 2.51 9.94
N LEU A 54 8.27 1.45 10.58
CA LEU A 54 7.75 0.09 10.44
C LEU A 54 6.30 0.01 10.92
N PHE A 55 5.99 0.57 12.09
CA PHE A 55 4.64 0.59 12.65
C PHE A 55 3.65 1.28 11.71
N VAL A 56 3.97 2.47 11.20
CA VAL A 56 3.12 3.20 10.23
C VAL A 56 2.92 2.39 8.96
N SER A 57 3.98 1.75 8.47
CA SER A 57 3.88 0.91 7.26
C SER A 57 2.97 -0.30 7.47
N TYR A 58 3.12 -0.99 8.60
CA TYR A 58 2.30 -2.14 8.95
C TYR A 58 0.87 -1.78 9.36
N PHE A 59 0.63 -0.57 9.88
CA PHE A 59 -0.72 -0.04 10.05
C PHE A 59 -1.44 0.08 8.70
N GLY A 60 -0.75 0.58 7.67
CA GLY A 60 -1.28 0.57 6.30
C GLY A 60 -1.56 -0.84 5.78
N LEU A 61 -0.67 -1.79 6.03
CA LEU A 61 -0.88 -3.18 5.67
C LEU A 61 -2.07 -3.80 6.42
N ALA A 62 -2.30 -3.44 7.68
CA ALA A 62 -3.43 -3.89 8.48
C ALA A 62 -4.76 -3.41 7.89
N ILE A 63 -4.84 -2.15 7.43
CA ILE A 63 -6.02 -1.63 6.70
C ILE A 63 -6.28 -2.47 5.44
N ARG A 64 -5.24 -2.77 4.67
CA ARG A 64 -5.36 -3.65 3.48
C ARG A 64 -5.81 -5.05 3.85
N ALA A 65 -5.21 -5.65 4.88
CA ALA A 65 -5.53 -6.98 5.36
C ALA A 65 -6.99 -7.08 5.80
N TYR A 66 -7.48 -6.11 6.58
CA TYR A 66 -8.88 -6.01 6.98
C TYR A 66 -9.81 -5.93 5.76
N THR A 67 -9.49 -5.05 4.81
CA THR A 67 -10.30 -4.84 3.61
C THR A 67 -10.34 -6.09 2.73
N VAL A 68 -9.19 -6.67 2.41
CA VAL A 68 -9.06 -7.87 1.57
C VAL A 68 -9.64 -9.10 2.26
N GLY A 69 -9.55 -9.19 3.58
CA GLY A 69 -10.12 -10.29 4.36
C GLY A 69 -11.64 -10.39 4.25
N HIS A 70 -12.33 -9.31 3.89
CA HIS A 70 -13.79 -9.27 3.67
C HIS A 70 -14.18 -9.11 2.19
N ALA A 71 -13.21 -8.98 1.27
CA ALA A 71 -13.48 -8.74 -0.13
C ALA A 71 -13.99 -10.02 -0.85
N PRO A 72 -15.06 -9.93 -1.66
CA PRO A 72 -15.48 -11.00 -2.57
C PRO A 72 -14.42 -11.29 -3.64
N ALA A 73 -14.47 -12.49 -4.22
CA ALA A 73 -13.68 -12.85 -5.40
C ALA A 73 -13.87 -11.83 -6.54
N ARG A 74 -12.83 -11.65 -7.36
CA ARG A 74 -12.87 -10.82 -8.57
C ARG A 74 -13.33 -9.38 -8.32
N THR A 75 -13.02 -8.87 -7.13
CA THR A 75 -13.08 -7.46 -6.77
C THR A 75 -11.80 -7.07 -6.04
N SER A 76 -11.52 -5.78 -5.93
CA SER A 76 -10.41 -5.25 -5.12
C SER A 76 -9.05 -5.89 -5.47
N GLY A 77 -8.89 -6.38 -6.71
CA GLY A 77 -7.78 -7.21 -7.15
C GLY A 77 -6.49 -6.42 -7.40
N ARG A 78 -5.42 -7.13 -7.80
CA ARG A 78 -4.15 -6.52 -8.23
C ARG A 78 -3.97 -6.47 -9.74
N ASN A 79 -5.04 -6.65 -10.51
CA ASN A 79 -5.00 -6.57 -11.96
C ASN A 79 -4.62 -5.15 -12.36
N THR A 80 -3.73 -4.99 -13.34
CA THR A 80 -3.28 -3.69 -13.85
C THR A 80 -3.68 -3.48 -15.30
N GLU A 81 -3.92 -4.54 -16.07
CA GLU A 81 -4.29 -4.41 -17.48
C GLU A 81 -5.71 -3.90 -17.67
N THR A 82 -6.64 -4.35 -16.83
CA THR A 82 -8.06 -3.98 -16.89
C THR A 82 -8.67 -3.88 -15.50
N GLN A 83 -9.68 -3.03 -15.35
CA GLN A 83 -10.51 -3.00 -14.15
C GLN A 83 -11.42 -4.23 -14.10
N ILE A 84 -11.47 -4.87 -12.94
CA ILE A 84 -12.33 -6.03 -12.68
C ILE A 84 -13.07 -5.82 -11.36
N ALA A 85 -14.40 -5.75 -11.44
CA ALA A 85 -15.28 -5.70 -10.28
C ALA A 85 -16.57 -6.46 -10.60
N ASP A 86 -16.67 -7.74 -10.25
CA ASP A 86 -17.89 -8.53 -10.50
C ASP A 86 -19.06 -8.12 -9.60
N VAL A 87 -18.75 -7.57 -8.42
CA VAL A 87 -19.72 -7.06 -7.45
C VAL A 87 -19.25 -5.70 -6.95
N LEU A 88 -20.19 -4.81 -6.64
CA LEU A 88 -19.91 -3.52 -6.01
C LEU A 88 -19.71 -3.72 -4.50
N ASN A 89 -18.53 -3.34 -3.99
CA ASN A 89 -18.22 -3.43 -2.57
C ASN A 89 -18.69 -2.17 -1.85
N THR A 90 -19.66 -2.30 -0.95
CA THR A 90 -20.25 -1.17 -0.19
C THR A 90 -20.27 -1.38 1.32
N THR A 91 -19.77 -2.53 1.81
CA THR A 91 -19.79 -2.92 3.24
C THR A 91 -18.39 -3.01 3.84
N GLY A 92 -18.29 -3.06 5.17
CA GLY A 92 -17.02 -3.09 5.89
C GLY A 92 -16.22 -1.81 5.65
N ALA A 93 -14.94 -1.92 5.31
CA ALA A 93 -14.12 -0.73 5.04
C ALA A 93 -14.67 0.15 3.90
N TYR A 94 -15.32 -0.45 2.90
CA TYR A 94 -15.93 0.27 1.79
C TYR A 94 -17.19 1.07 2.17
N SER A 95 -17.78 0.84 3.35
CA SER A 95 -18.88 1.68 3.84
C SER A 95 -18.40 3.03 4.40
N MET A 96 -17.15 3.08 4.87
CA MET A 96 -16.58 4.28 5.50
C MET A 96 -15.78 5.15 4.51
N LEU A 97 -15.20 4.54 3.47
CA LEU A 97 -14.53 5.25 2.38
C LEU A 97 -14.57 4.44 1.08
N ARG A 98 -14.50 5.12 -0.07
CA ARG A 98 -14.55 4.45 -1.38
C ARG A 98 -13.32 3.62 -1.70
N ASN A 99 -12.14 4.03 -1.22
CA ASN A 99 -10.85 3.46 -1.62
C ASN A 99 -9.98 2.98 -0.43
N PRO A 100 -10.45 2.07 0.44
CA PRO A 100 -9.73 1.60 1.62
C PRO A 100 -8.37 0.96 1.32
N LEU A 101 -8.22 0.31 0.18
CA LEU A 101 -6.92 -0.25 -0.24
C LEU A 101 -5.88 0.83 -0.55
N TYR A 102 -6.31 1.99 -1.06
CA TYR A 102 -5.43 3.11 -1.32
C TYR A 102 -5.05 3.83 -0.04
N LEU A 103 -5.97 3.95 0.93
CA LEU A 103 -5.62 4.40 2.27
C LEU A 103 -4.55 3.50 2.92
N GLY A 104 -4.70 2.18 2.78
CA GLY A 104 -3.68 1.24 3.24
C GLY A 104 -2.33 1.41 2.52
N ASN A 105 -2.34 1.60 1.20
CA ASN A 105 -1.12 1.89 0.42
C ASN A 105 -0.46 3.22 0.84
N PHE A 106 -1.27 4.23 1.18
CA PHE A 106 -0.78 5.53 1.65
C PHE A 106 0.03 5.35 2.92
N PHE A 107 -0.50 4.68 3.95
CA PHE A 107 0.25 4.46 5.19
C PHE A 107 1.45 3.53 5.00
N MET A 108 1.34 2.50 4.14
CA MET A 108 2.48 1.65 3.78
C MET A 108 3.64 2.46 3.20
N GLY A 109 3.37 3.37 2.26
CA GLY A 109 4.41 4.23 1.71
C GLY A 109 4.83 5.34 2.66
N LEU A 110 3.90 5.91 3.44
CA LEU A 110 4.20 6.99 4.38
C LEU A 110 5.30 6.58 5.36
N GLY A 111 5.21 5.39 5.95
CA GLY A 111 6.26 4.90 6.84
C GLY A 111 7.61 4.77 6.13
N ILE A 112 7.64 4.27 4.89
CA ILE A 112 8.86 4.18 4.07
C ILE A 112 9.46 5.57 3.83
N PHE A 113 8.64 6.57 3.51
CA PHE A 113 9.12 7.93 3.25
C PHE A 113 9.49 8.71 4.51
N MET A 114 8.90 8.37 5.65
CA MET A 114 9.32 8.88 6.95
C MET A 114 10.74 8.45 7.32
N PHE A 115 11.20 7.29 6.83
CA PHE A 115 12.52 6.74 7.12
C PHE A 115 13.65 7.76 6.87
N ALA A 116 13.60 8.49 5.75
CA ALA A 116 14.62 9.48 5.41
C ALA A 116 14.71 10.69 6.37
N PHE A 117 13.79 10.81 7.34
CA PHE A 117 13.75 11.88 8.35
C PHE A 117 13.87 13.30 7.78
N HIS A 118 13.27 13.52 6.60
CA HIS A 118 13.30 14.80 5.89
C HIS A 118 11.88 15.23 5.49
N ILE A 119 11.44 16.38 6.01
CA ILE A 119 10.05 16.84 5.81
C ILE A 119 9.71 17.08 4.33
N TRP A 120 10.67 17.56 3.53
CA TRP A 120 10.43 17.89 2.14
C TRP A 120 10.08 16.66 1.30
N ILE A 121 10.76 15.51 1.51
CA ILE A 121 10.50 14.29 0.75
C ILE A 121 9.17 13.67 1.16
N LEU A 122 8.79 13.84 2.44
CA LEU A 122 7.47 13.47 2.93
C LEU A 122 6.36 14.30 2.26
N CYS A 123 6.55 15.62 2.14
CA CYS A 123 5.61 16.49 1.42
C CYS A 123 5.49 16.10 -0.05
N VAL A 124 6.61 15.80 -0.71
CA VAL A 124 6.62 15.30 -2.10
C VAL A 124 5.84 14.00 -2.22
N TYR A 125 6.06 13.04 -1.31
CA TYR A 125 5.32 11.79 -1.27
C TYR A 125 3.81 12.02 -1.14
N VAL A 126 3.38 12.83 -0.17
CA VAL A 126 1.95 13.09 0.08
C VAL A 126 1.29 13.76 -1.14
N LEU A 127 1.91 14.80 -1.69
CA LEU A 127 1.39 15.52 -2.85
C LEU A 127 1.31 14.60 -4.08
N PHE A 128 2.38 13.87 -4.34
CA PHE A 128 2.45 12.99 -5.49
C PHE A 128 1.47 11.83 -5.36
N PHE A 129 1.35 11.22 -4.18
CA PHE A 129 0.36 10.19 -3.90
C PHE A 129 -1.04 10.70 -4.21
N TRP A 130 -1.37 11.91 -3.77
CA TRP A 130 -2.69 12.50 -3.99
C TRP A 130 -3.01 12.71 -5.47
N LEU A 131 -2.15 13.46 -6.19
CA LEU A 131 -2.34 13.76 -7.61
C LEU A 131 -2.38 12.48 -8.46
N TYR A 132 -1.63 11.48 -8.05
CA TYR A 132 -1.55 10.19 -8.74
C TYR A 132 -2.81 9.35 -8.52
N TYR A 133 -3.18 9.11 -7.26
CA TYR A 133 -4.33 8.27 -6.93
C TYR A 133 -5.65 8.94 -7.28
N GLU A 134 -5.75 10.27 -7.23
CA GLU A 134 -6.93 11.00 -7.74
C GLU A 134 -7.27 10.61 -9.18
N ARG A 135 -6.27 10.59 -10.07
CA ARG A 135 -6.47 10.24 -11.48
C ARG A 135 -6.88 8.77 -11.66
N ILE A 136 -6.27 7.86 -10.88
CA ILE A 136 -6.64 6.45 -10.91
C ILE A 136 -8.07 6.27 -10.42
N ILE A 137 -8.42 6.91 -9.31
CA ILE A 137 -9.76 6.88 -8.74
C ILE A 137 -10.75 7.38 -9.79
N LEU A 138 -10.54 8.53 -10.42
CA LEU A 138 -11.43 9.04 -11.49
C LEU A 138 -11.68 8.02 -12.61
N ALA A 139 -10.64 7.29 -13.03
CA ALA A 139 -10.79 6.24 -14.04
C ALA A 139 -11.55 5.01 -13.53
N GLU A 140 -11.28 4.57 -12.29
CA GLU A 140 -12.01 3.47 -11.66
C GLU A 140 -13.47 3.83 -11.38
N GLU A 141 -13.76 5.05 -10.94
CA GLU A 141 -15.12 5.55 -10.70
C GLU A 141 -15.92 5.65 -12.01
N ALA A 142 -15.29 6.11 -13.10
CA ALA A 142 -15.93 6.08 -14.42
C ALA A 142 -16.32 4.65 -14.83
N TYR A 143 -15.39 3.68 -14.68
CA TYR A 143 -15.67 2.26 -14.94
C TYR A 143 -16.81 1.71 -14.06
N LEU A 144 -16.79 2.01 -12.76
CA LEU A 144 -17.82 1.54 -11.82
C LEU A 144 -19.19 2.19 -12.10
N SER A 145 -19.22 3.48 -12.46
CA SER A 145 -20.44 4.18 -12.82
C SER A 145 -21.06 3.63 -14.11
N GLU A 146 -20.26 3.31 -15.12
CA GLU A 146 -20.72 2.68 -16.35
C GLU A 146 -21.25 1.26 -16.09
N LYS A 147 -20.58 0.50 -15.21
CA LYS A 147 -20.92 -0.89 -14.92
C LYS A 147 -22.15 -1.06 -14.01
N PHE A 148 -22.27 -0.24 -12.98
CA PHE A 148 -23.27 -0.40 -11.90
C PHE A 148 -24.32 0.73 -11.87
N GLY A 149 -24.17 1.77 -12.68
CA GLY A 149 -25.15 2.85 -12.83
C GLY A 149 -25.55 3.50 -11.50
N ASP A 150 -26.86 3.65 -11.30
CA ASP A 150 -27.46 4.33 -10.14
C ASP A 150 -27.15 3.67 -8.80
N GLU A 151 -26.80 2.37 -8.77
CA GLU A 151 -26.38 1.71 -7.53
C GLU A 151 -25.05 2.29 -7.04
N TYR A 152 -24.07 2.43 -7.93
CA TYR A 152 -22.79 3.04 -7.61
C TYR A 152 -22.94 4.51 -7.25
N LEU A 153 -23.71 5.28 -8.03
CA LEU A 153 -23.88 6.72 -7.79
C LEU A 153 -24.51 7.00 -6.41
N ARG A 154 -25.56 6.26 -6.02
CA ARG A 154 -26.20 6.43 -4.71
C ARG A 154 -25.29 6.08 -3.53
N TRP A 155 -24.41 5.10 -3.70
CA TRP A 155 -23.42 4.76 -2.68
C TRP A 155 -22.28 5.78 -2.63
N ALA A 156 -21.76 6.20 -3.79
CA ALA A 156 -20.64 7.13 -3.91
C ALA A 156 -20.97 8.55 -3.42
N ASP A 157 -22.23 8.99 -3.58
CA ASP A 157 -22.73 10.29 -3.10
C ASP A 157 -22.62 10.43 -1.56
N LYS A 158 -22.82 9.33 -0.84
CA LYS A 158 -22.79 9.30 0.63
C LYS A 158 -21.41 8.98 1.20
N THR A 159 -20.55 8.33 0.40
CA THR A 159 -19.30 7.73 0.88
C THR A 159 -18.10 8.61 0.50
N PRO A 160 -17.27 9.05 1.47
CA PRO A 160 -16.13 9.92 1.17
C PRO A 160 -15.04 9.18 0.37
N VAL A 161 -14.28 9.93 -0.44
CA VAL A 161 -13.20 9.37 -1.28
C VAL A 161 -11.98 9.01 -0.43
N PHE A 162 -11.54 9.94 0.41
CA PHE A 162 -10.19 9.94 0.98
C PHE A 162 -10.14 9.75 2.50
N PHE A 163 -10.97 10.49 3.24
CA PHE A 163 -11.01 10.42 4.69
C PHE A 163 -12.13 9.48 5.13
N PRO A 164 -11.84 8.43 5.92
CA PRO A 164 -12.87 7.54 6.43
C PRO A 164 -13.89 8.31 7.26
N ASN A 165 -15.17 8.00 7.07
CA ASN A 165 -16.22 8.38 8.00
C ASN A 165 -16.73 7.15 8.77
N PRO A 166 -16.29 6.94 10.02
CA PRO A 166 -16.70 5.79 10.83
C PRO A 166 -18.22 5.74 11.11
N THR A 167 -18.93 6.86 11.04
CA THR A 167 -20.39 6.88 11.29
C THR A 167 -21.18 6.16 10.20
N LEU A 168 -20.58 5.93 9.03
CA LEU A 168 -21.20 5.22 7.90
C LEU A 168 -20.95 3.71 7.95
N TYR A 169 -20.32 3.20 9.01
CA TYR A 169 -19.94 1.79 9.08
C TYR A 169 -21.14 0.85 8.93
N ALA A 170 -21.07 0.00 7.91
CA ALA A 170 -21.97 -1.11 7.68
C ALA A 170 -21.21 -2.44 7.83
N PRO A 171 -21.73 -3.43 8.57
CA PRO A 171 -21.07 -4.72 8.75
C PRO A 171 -20.70 -5.40 7.41
N PRO A 172 -19.53 -6.04 7.30
CA PRO A 172 -19.10 -6.69 6.06
C PRO A 172 -20.05 -7.80 5.61
N ALA A 173 -20.36 -7.86 4.31
CA ALA A 173 -21.24 -8.90 3.74
C ALA A 173 -20.66 -10.32 3.83
N LEU A 174 -19.33 -10.44 3.94
CA LEU A 174 -18.60 -11.70 4.01
C LEU A 174 -17.76 -11.72 5.28
N PRO A 175 -17.68 -12.81 6.07
CA PRO A 175 -16.87 -12.86 7.29
C PRO A 175 -15.37 -12.68 7.00
N PHE A 176 -14.56 -12.30 7.99
CA PHE A 176 -13.11 -12.17 7.79
C PHE A 176 -12.46 -13.52 7.41
N SER A 177 -11.61 -13.53 6.38
CA SER A 177 -10.87 -14.69 5.92
C SER A 177 -9.35 -14.48 6.02
N LEU A 178 -8.74 -15.02 7.08
CA LEU A 178 -7.29 -14.98 7.26
C LEU A 178 -6.55 -15.67 6.09
N LYS A 179 -7.09 -16.77 5.55
CA LYS A 179 -6.52 -17.45 4.39
C LYS A 179 -6.43 -16.54 3.17
N THR A 180 -7.47 -15.73 2.93
CA THR A 180 -7.50 -14.75 1.82
C THR A 180 -6.43 -13.67 2.03
N VAL A 181 -6.27 -13.18 3.27
CA VAL A 181 -5.22 -12.22 3.63
C VAL A 181 -3.83 -12.82 3.40
N LEU A 182 -3.54 -14.01 3.96
CA LEU A 182 -2.23 -14.67 3.80
C LEU A 182 -1.92 -14.95 2.32
N ARG A 183 -2.91 -15.31 1.52
CA ARG A 183 -2.76 -15.55 0.07
C ARG A 183 -2.48 -14.28 -0.72
N ARG A 184 -2.98 -13.12 -0.26
CA ARG A 184 -2.93 -11.87 -1.02
C ARG A 184 -1.87 -10.91 -0.50
N GLU A 185 -1.64 -10.78 0.79
CA GLU A 185 -0.81 -9.72 1.36
C GLU A 185 0.63 -10.12 1.71
N TYR A 186 1.01 -11.41 1.57
CA TYR A 186 2.38 -11.88 1.88
C TYR A 186 3.50 -11.13 1.12
N SER A 187 3.24 -10.70 -0.12
CA SER A 187 4.22 -9.93 -0.89
C SER A 187 4.36 -8.49 -0.38
N GLY A 188 3.27 -7.86 0.05
CA GLY A 188 3.31 -6.52 0.63
C GLY A 188 3.99 -6.53 2.00
N PHE A 189 3.69 -7.53 2.82
CA PHE A 189 4.37 -7.78 4.10
C PHE A 189 5.88 -7.83 3.96
N PHE A 190 6.39 -8.65 3.03
CA PHE A 190 7.82 -8.81 2.85
C PHE A 190 8.47 -7.60 2.15
N ALA A 191 7.76 -6.95 1.22
CA ALA A 191 8.27 -5.77 0.54
C ALA A 191 8.58 -4.62 1.50
N VAL A 192 7.75 -4.41 2.53
CA VAL A 192 8.05 -3.40 3.59
C VAL A 192 9.37 -3.71 4.27
N ILE A 193 9.60 -4.96 4.69
CA ILE A 193 10.85 -5.38 5.35
C ILE A 193 12.04 -5.14 4.44
N VAL A 194 11.96 -5.62 3.19
CA VAL A 194 13.06 -5.50 2.23
C VAL A 194 13.39 -4.04 1.94
N VAL A 195 12.38 -3.20 1.71
CA VAL A 195 12.63 -1.79 1.41
C VAL A 195 13.25 -1.08 2.61
N MET A 196 12.71 -1.25 3.81
CA MET A 196 13.27 -0.60 5.01
C MET A 196 14.68 -1.09 5.32
N PHE A 197 14.93 -2.40 5.21
CA PHE A 197 16.27 -2.97 5.34
C PHE A 197 17.27 -2.35 4.35
N LEU A 198 16.85 -2.14 3.09
CA LEU A 198 17.71 -1.47 2.11
C LEU A 198 17.93 0.00 2.44
N LEU A 199 16.90 0.70 2.92
CA LEU A 199 17.05 2.10 3.34
C LEU A 199 17.99 2.24 4.52
N GLU A 200 17.91 1.34 5.49
CA GLU A 200 18.85 1.26 6.62
C GLU A 200 20.29 1.14 6.13
N VAL A 201 20.58 0.08 5.36
CA VAL A 201 21.93 -0.17 4.84
C VAL A 201 22.43 1.02 4.01
N ILE A 202 21.56 1.63 3.21
CA ILE A 202 21.90 2.81 2.40
C ILE A 202 22.16 4.04 3.28
N GLY A 203 21.34 4.28 4.30
CA GLY A 203 21.50 5.39 5.25
C GLY A 203 22.83 5.29 5.98
N ASP A 204 23.15 4.10 6.47
CA ASP A 204 24.41 3.77 7.11
C ASP A 204 25.62 3.97 6.19
N MET A 205 25.53 3.54 4.93
CA MET A 205 26.57 3.78 3.92
C MET A 205 26.78 5.28 3.69
N PHE A 206 25.71 6.09 3.68
CA PHE A 206 25.81 7.53 3.53
C PHE A 206 26.44 8.22 4.74
N ILE A 207 26.10 7.81 5.96
CA ILE A 207 26.65 8.35 7.21
C ILE A 207 28.14 8.01 7.33
N ASN A 208 28.52 6.77 7.07
CA ASN A 208 29.90 6.31 7.25
C ASN A 208 30.80 6.66 6.05
N HIS A 209 30.22 7.11 4.93
CA HIS A 209 30.92 7.34 3.66
C HIS A 209 31.67 6.09 3.15
N THR A 210 31.18 4.88 3.48
CA THR A 210 31.75 3.59 3.06
C THR A 210 30.74 2.79 2.25
N LEU A 211 31.23 1.87 1.42
CA LEU A 211 30.38 0.93 0.68
C LEU A 211 30.03 -0.34 1.47
N TRP A 212 30.59 -0.48 2.67
CA TRP A 212 30.43 -1.64 3.53
C TRP A 212 30.22 -1.15 4.96
N VAL A 213 29.08 -1.51 5.53
CA VAL A 213 28.71 -1.21 6.92
C VAL A 213 28.19 -2.49 7.56
N PRO A 214 28.60 -2.81 8.81
CA PRO A 214 28.00 -3.92 9.54
C PRO A 214 26.50 -3.67 9.74
N VAL A 215 25.68 -4.63 9.31
CA VAL A 215 24.22 -4.53 9.47
C VAL A 215 23.82 -4.97 10.87
N GLU A 216 22.90 -4.25 11.49
CA GLU A 216 22.41 -4.59 12.82
C GLU A 216 21.75 -5.98 12.84
N PRO A 217 22.04 -6.84 13.85
CA PRO A 217 21.53 -8.21 13.88
C PRO A 217 20.00 -8.32 13.82
N TRP A 218 19.27 -7.35 14.36
CA TRP A 218 17.80 -7.39 14.35
C TRP A 218 17.21 -7.19 12.97
N TRP A 219 17.81 -6.34 12.13
CA TRP A 219 17.44 -6.17 10.73
C TRP A 219 17.64 -7.47 9.94
N LEU A 220 18.75 -8.17 10.17
CA LEU A 220 19.01 -9.48 9.56
C LEU A 220 17.99 -10.53 10.02
N MET A 221 17.66 -10.58 11.31
CA MET A 221 16.64 -11.48 11.86
C MET A 221 15.25 -11.18 11.25
N LEU A 222 14.87 -9.91 11.15
CA LEU A 222 13.60 -9.48 10.56
C LEU A 222 13.52 -9.86 9.07
N LEU A 223 14.60 -9.63 8.32
CA LEU A 223 14.69 -10.02 6.91
C LEU A 223 14.59 -11.54 6.73
N ALA A 224 15.31 -12.32 7.55
CA ALA A 224 15.27 -13.78 7.50
C ALA A 224 13.87 -14.34 7.84
N PHE A 225 13.24 -13.80 8.89
CA PHE A 225 11.86 -14.14 9.25
C PHE A 225 10.88 -13.78 8.12
N GLY A 226 11.00 -12.56 7.59
CA GLY A 226 10.19 -12.08 6.48
C GLY A 226 10.29 -12.97 5.24
N ALA A 227 11.52 -13.35 4.88
CA ALA A 227 11.81 -14.23 3.76
C ALA A 227 11.20 -15.62 3.98
N MET A 228 11.38 -16.21 5.17
CA MET A 228 10.78 -17.49 5.53
C MET A 228 9.26 -17.47 5.39
N VAL A 229 8.58 -16.44 5.91
CA VAL A 229 7.13 -16.27 5.78
C VAL A 229 6.74 -16.14 4.30
N TRP A 230 7.47 -15.33 3.53
CA TRP A 230 7.20 -15.12 2.11
C TRP A 230 7.36 -16.40 1.28
N PHE A 231 8.46 -17.15 1.47
CA PHE A 231 8.70 -18.39 0.75
C PHE A 231 7.65 -19.45 1.09
N THR A 232 7.28 -19.57 2.36
CA THR A 232 6.21 -20.47 2.82
C THR A 232 4.89 -20.11 2.16
N LEU A 233 4.42 -18.87 2.29
CA LEU A 233 3.12 -18.44 1.76
C LEU A 233 3.07 -18.44 0.23
N ARG A 234 4.17 -18.07 -0.45
CA ARG A 234 4.29 -18.17 -1.90
C ARG A 234 4.19 -19.63 -2.36
N SER A 235 4.86 -20.56 -1.67
CA SER A 235 4.83 -21.98 -2.00
C SER A 235 3.45 -22.57 -1.77
N LEU A 236 2.82 -22.28 -0.63
CA LEU A 236 1.44 -22.69 -0.33
C LEU A 236 0.46 -22.17 -1.39
N LYS A 237 0.58 -20.90 -1.80
CA LYS A 237 -0.26 -20.31 -2.84
C LYS A 237 -0.06 -20.94 -4.22
N LYS A 238 1.19 -21.27 -4.59
CA LYS A 238 1.54 -21.73 -5.95
C LYS A 238 1.33 -23.23 -6.14
N TYR A 239 1.62 -24.03 -5.12
CA TYR A 239 1.69 -25.49 -5.24
C TYR A 239 0.60 -26.24 -4.45
N THR A 240 -0.22 -25.55 -3.67
CA THR A 240 -1.28 -26.21 -2.86
C THR A 240 -2.63 -25.50 -3.00
N ARG A 241 -3.68 -26.10 -2.44
CA ARG A 241 -5.01 -25.50 -2.31
C ARG A 241 -5.31 -24.99 -0.90
N ILE A 242 -4.36 -25.05 0.03
CA ILE A 242 -4.57 -24.78 1.47
C ILE A 242 -5.13 -23.37 1.73
N LEU A 243 -4.64 -22.38 0.97
CA LEU A 243 -5.04 -20.98 1.09
C LEU A 243 -6.21 -20.58 0.16
N ARG A 244 -6.77 -21.53 -0.60
CA ARG A 244 -7.93 -21.26 -1.46
C ARG A 244 -9.19 -21.20 -0.60
N VAL A 245 -10.03 -20.21 -0.87
CA VAL A 245 -11.35 -20.03 -0.26
C VAL A 245 -12.31 -19.75 -1.40
N ASP A 246 -13.33 -20.60 -1.59
CA ASP A 246 -14.26 -20.41 -2.70
C ASP A 246 -15.10 -19.14 -2.50
N GLY A 247 -15.35 -18.43 -3.59
CA GLY A 247 -15.95 -17.09 -3.56
C GLY A 247 -15.00 -15.97 -3.10
N ARG A 248 -13.68 -16.23 -2.93
CA ARG A 248 -12.68 -15.24 -2.51
C ARG A 248 -11.31 -15.31 -3.20
#